data_AF-A0A067QWM2-F1
#
_entry.id   AF-A0A067QWM2-F1
#
_cell.length_a   1.000
_cell.length_b   1.000
_cell.length_c   1.000
_cell.angle_alpha   90.00
_cell.angle_beta   90.00
_cell.angle_gamma   90.00
#
_symmetry.space_group_name_H-M   'P 1'
#
loop_
_entity.id
_entity.type
_entity.pdbx_description
1 polymer ?
#
loop_
_entity_poly.entity_id
_entity_poly.type
_entity_poly.pdbx_seq_one_letter_code
_entity_poly.pdbx_strand_id
1 'polypeptide(L)'
;MFADPPLVTLQLGNELNPDTIKENDDVYFECNIRANPKEYKITWFHNNATVTQNMSSGVILSTHSLVLQGVSRHDGGRYTCLAANSKGETASKAVNLRVQF
;
A
#
# COMPACT_ATOMS: atom_id res chain seq x y z
N MET A 1 -23.85 -1.05 -16.67
CA MET A 1 -22.61 -0.94 -15.86
C MET A 1 -21.48 -1.32 -16.79
N PHE A 2 -20.58 -0.39 -17.11
CA PHE A 2 -19.48 -0.66 -18.03
C PHE A 2 -18.36 -1.39 -17.32
N ALA A 3 -17.58 -2.13 -18.09
CA ALA A 3 -16.48 -2.93 -17.59
C ALA A 3 -15.18 -2.17 -17.86
N ASP A 4 -14.53 -1.71 -16.79
CA ASP A 4 -13.42 -0.77 -16.85
C ASP A 4 -12.23 -1.28 -16.01
N PRO A 5 -11.00 -0.82 -16.28
CA PRO A 5 -9.87 -1.03 -15.39
C PRO A 5 -10.16 -0.48 -13.97
N PRO A 6 -9.52 -1.02 -12.93
CA PRO A 6 -9.78 -0.59 -11.55
C PRO A 6 -9.44 0.89 -11.33
N LEU A 7 -10.25 1.61 -10.56
CA LEU A 7 -9.84 2.89 -9.97
C LEU A 7 -9.19 2.60 -8.62
N VAL A 8 -7.96 3.08 -8.43
CA VAL A 8 -7.12 2.73 -7.27
C VAL A 8 -6.63 3.99 -6.56
N THR A 9 -6.82 4.03 -5.25
CA THR A 9 -6.32 5.10 -4.38
C THR A 9 -5.64 4.50 -3.17
N LEU A 10 -4.47 5.03 -2.83
CA LEU A 10 -3.68 4.60 -1.67
C LEU A 10 -3.70 5.68 -0.60
N GLN A 11 -3.83 5.28 0.66
CA GLN A 11 -3.73 6.17 1.82
C GLN A 11 -3.03 5.48 2.99
N LEU A 12 -2.46 6.28 3.89
CA LEU A 12 -2.10 5.81 5.22
C LEU A 12 -3.38 5.56 6.02
N GLY A 13 -3.28 4.70 7.03
CA GLY A 13 -4.34 4.48 8.00
C GLY A 13 -4.92 5.77 8.56
N ASN A 14 -6.25 5.83 8.69
CA ASN A 14 -6.95 7.06 9.09
C ASN A 14 -6.53 7.60 10.47
N GLU A 15 -5.98 6.74 11.33
CA GLU A 15 -5.51 7.09 12.68
C GLU A 15 -4.05 7.56 12.71
N LEU A 16 -3.33 7.45 11.59
CA LEU A 16 -1.91 7.82 11.50
C LEU A 16 -1.77 9.27 11.06
N ASN A 17 -0.89 10.01 11.72
CA ASN A 17 -0.44 11.31 11.25
C ASN A 17 0.90 11.16 10.49
N PRO A 18 0.94 11.39 9.16
CA PRO A 18 2.14 11.22 8.33
C PRO A 18 3.35 12.05 8.80
N ASP A 19 3.09 13.16 9.52
CA ASP A 19 4.12 14.08 10.01
C ASP A 19 4.63 13.72 11.41
N THR A 20 4.20 12.61 12.01
CA THR A 20 4.66 12.22 13.37
C THR A 20 5.07 10.76 13.50
N ILE A 21 5.11 10.00 12.40
CA ILE A 21 5.55 8.59 12.40
C ILE A 21 7.03 8.51 12.78
N LYS A 22 7.37 7.67 13.76
CA LYS A 22 8.72 7.48 14.30
C LYS A 22 9.21 6.05 14.14
N GLU A 23 10.50 5.83 14.33
CA GLU A 23 11.06 4.49 14.40
C GLU A 23 10.35 3.67 15.51
N ASN A 24 10.11 2.39 15.22
CA ASN A 24 9.35 1.43 16.03
C ASN A 24 7.82 1.63 16.04
N ASP A 25 7.26 2.61 15.32
CA ASP A 25 5.82 2.71 15.14
C ASP A 25 5.31 1.63 14.17
N ASP A 26 4.07 1.19 14.36
CA ASP A 26 3.37 0.36 13.41
C ASP A 26 2.64 1.25 12.40
N VAL A 27 2.87 1.00 11.11
CA VAL A 27 2.27 1.75 10.01
C VAL A 27 1.44 0.81 9.17
N TYR A 28 0.28 1.26 8.74
CA TYR A 28 -0.54 0.53 7.79
C TYR A 28 -1.02 1.44 6.66
N PHE A 29 -1.12 0.84 5.47
CA PHE A 29 -1.64 1.45 4.27
C PHE A 29 -2.91 0.74 3.82
N GLU A 30 -3.84 1.51 3.25
CA GLU A 30 -5.09 1.02 2.69
C GLU A 30 -5.14 1.32 1.19
N CYS A 31 -5.27 0.27 0.39
CA CYS A 31 -5.48 0.34 -1.05
C CYS A 31 -6.99 0.23 -1.35
N ASN A 32 -7.62 1.39 -1.54
CA ASN A 32 -9.03 1.49 -1.90
C ASN A 32 -9.22 1.27 -3.40
N ILE A 33 -10.03 0.27 -3.76
CA ILE A 33 -10.22 -0.16 -5.15
C ILE A 33 -11.71 -0.11 -5.49
N ARG A 34 -12.04 0.56 -6.60
CA ARG A 34 -13.35 0.45 -7.26
C ARG A 34 -13.14 -0.24 -8.60
N ALA A 35 -13.65 -1.46 -8.72
CA ALA A 35 -13.46 -2.27 -9.91
C ALA A 35 -14.76 -2.96 -10.32
N ASN A 36 -15.04 -2.96 -11.62
CA ASN A 36 -16.07 -3.79 -12.23
C ASN A 36 -15.54 -4.28 -13.58
N PRO A 37 -15.17 -5.55 -13.75
CA PRO A 37 -15.25 -6.66 -12.78
C PRO A 37 -14.30 -6.52 -11.59
N LYS A 38 -14.55 -7.28 -10.52
CA LYS A 38 -13.72 -7.29 -9.30
C LYS A 38 -12.26 -7.62 -9.64
N GLU A 39 -11.34 -6.95 -8.95
CA GLU A 39 -9.92 -7.21 -9.02
C GLU A 39 -9.59 -8.63 -8.52
N TYR A 40 -8.65 -9.29 -9.19
CA TYR A 40 -8.18 -10.63 -8.81
C TYR A 40 -6.75 -10.60 -8.24
N LYS A 41 -6.03 -9.49 -8.37
CA LYS A 41 -4.66 -9.35 -7.89
C LYS A 41 -4.39 -7.91 -7.45
N ILE A 42 -3.69 -7.78 -6.32
CA ILE A 42 -3.17 -6.52 -5.79
C ILE A 42 -1.68 -6.71 -5.57
N THR A 43 -0.86 -5.75 -5.99
CA THR A 43 0.60 -5.78 -5.85
C THR A 43 1.08 -4.48 -5.25
N TRP A 44 1.92 -4.59 -4.22
CA TRP A 44 2.46 -3.46 -3.47
C TRP A 44 3.89 -3.17 -3.92
N PHE A 45 4.24 -1.89 -3.98
CA PHE A 45 5.59 -1.44 -4.34
C PHE A 45 6.12 -0.45 -3.31
N HIS A 46 7.38 -0.61 -2.95
CA HIS A 46 8.18 0.34 -2.18
C HIS A 46 9.37 0.77 -3.04
N ASN A 47 9.48 2.06 -3.34
CA ASN A 47 10.52 2.62 -4.21
C ASN A 47 10.65 1.89 -5.56
N ASN A 48 9.51 1.50 -6.14
CA ASN A 48 9.36 0.70 -7.37
C ASN A 48 9.80 -0.77 -7.28
N ALA A 49 10.20 -1.26 -6.11
CA ALA A 49 10.44 -2.68 -5.87
C ALA A 49 9.19 -3.34 -5.29
N THR A 50 8.87 -4.55 -5.75
CA THR A 50 7.72 -5.30 -5.24
C THR A 50 7.91 -5.64 -3.77
N VAL A 51 6.91 -5.35 -2.95
CA VAL A 51 6.86 -5.76 -1.56
C VAL A 51 6.30 -7.18 -1.48
N THR A 52 7.02 -8.07 -0.82
CA THR A 52 6.56 -9.44 -0.52
C THR A 52 6.26 -9.57 0.97
N GLN A 53 5.31 -10.43 1.30
CA GLN A 53 5.02 -10.73 2.70
C GLN A 53 6.27 -11.30 3.39
N ASN A 54 6.61 -10.75 4.54
CA ASN A 54 7.71 -11.19 5.37
C ASN A 54 7.37 -10.94 6.85
N MET A 55 6.73 -11.93 7.49
CA MET A 55 6.27 -11.82 8.88
C MET A 55 7.44 -11.64 9.87
N SER A 56 8.62 -12.19 9.59
CA SER A 56 9.77 -12.07 10.49
C SER A 56 10.38 -10.67 10.47
N SER A 57 10.17 -9.89 9.41
CA SER A 57 10.55 -8.49 9.32
C SER A 57 9.36 -7.53 9.50
N GLY A 58 8.22 -8.00 10.02
CA GLY A 58 7.05 -7.15 10.28
C GLY A 58 6.28 -6.68 9.04
N VAL A 59 6.51 -7.29 7.86
CA VAL A 59 5.80 -6.93 6.61
C VAL A 59 4.63 -7.88 6.38
N ILE A 60 3.41 -7.39 6.55
CA ILE A 60 2.19 -8.18 6.48
C ILE A 60 1.31 -7.67 5.34
N LEU A 61 1.00 -8.55 4.38
CA LEU A 61 0.10 -8.25 3.28
C LEU A 61 -1.27 -8.88 3.56
N SER A 62 -2.30 -8.05 3.59
CA SER A 62 -3.70 -8.48 3.60
C SER A 62 -4.34 -8.19 2.23
N THR A 63 -5.63 -8.48 2.07
CA THR A 63 -6.31 -8.31 0.77
C THR A 63 -6.16 -6.89 0.22
N HIS A 64 -6.43 -5.87 1.02
CA HIS A 64 -6.38 -4.46 0.60
C HIS A 64 -5.44 -3.60 1.44
N SER A 65 -4.66 -4.20 2.35
CA SER A 65 -3.77 -3.46 3.23
C SER A 65 -2.37 -4.03 3.29
N LEU A 66 -1.41 -3.14 3.52
CA LEU A 66 -0.02 -3.45 3.83
C LEU A 66 0.26 -2.91 5.23
N VAL A 67 0.74 -3.77 6.12
CA VAL A 67 1.16 -3.40 7.47
C VAL A 67 2.68 -3.56 7.55
N LEU A 68 3.33 -2.56 8.13
CA LEU A 68 4.75 -2.53 8.46
C LEU A 68 4.85 -2.36 9.98
N GLN A 69 5.31 -3.39 10.68
CA GLN A 69 5.47 -3.35 12.13
C GLN A 69 6.85 -2.85 12.51
N GLY A 70 6.92 -1.99 13.51
CA GLY A 70 8.18 -1.47 14.03
C GLY A 70 9.02 -0.80 12.95
N VAL A 71 8.45 0.16 12.22
CA VAL A 71 9.11 0.79 11.06
C VAL A 71 10.44 1.42 11.45
N SER A 72 11.33 1.54 10.49
CA SER A 72 12.61 2.22 10.63
C SER A 72 12.78 3.25 9.51
N ARG A 73 13.86 4.03 9.55
CA ARG A 73 14.16 4.96 8.45
C ARG A 73 14.34 4.30 7.08
N HIS A 74 14.68 3.00 7.00
CA HIS A 74 14.81 2.33 5.70
C HIS A 74 13.46 2.00 5.05
N ASP A 75 12.39 1.96 5.85
CA ASP A 75 11.02 1.79 5.37
C ASP A 75 10.47 3.11 4.79
N GLY A 76 11.10 4.25 5.11
CA GLY A 76 10.79 5.52 4.48
C GLY A 76 10.88 5.45 2.95
N GLY A 77 9.99 6.15 2.25
CA GLY A 77 9.99 6.19 0.80
C GLY A 77 8.61 6.12 0.17
N ARG A 78 8.58 5.78 -1.11
CA ARG A 78 7.40 5.90 -1.96
C ARG A 78 6.67 4.58 -2.07
N TYR A 79 5.42 4.55 -1.62
CA TYR A 79 4.53 3.40 -1.70
C TYR A 79 3.47 3.57 -2.78
N THR A 80 3.21 2.51 -3.54
CA THR A 80 2.07 2.40 -4.46
C THR A 80 1.46 1.01 -4.36
N CYS A 81 0.15 0.93 -4.61
CA CYS A 81 -0.54 -0.32 -4.89
C CYS A 81 -1.04 -0.35 -6.34
N LEU A 82 -0.95 -1.52 -6.98
CA LEU A 82 -1.42 -1.84 -8.32
C LEU A 82 -2.54 -2.88 -8.20
N ALA A 83 -3.70 -2.61 -8.80
CA ALA A 83 -4.80 -3.57 -8.87
C ALA A 83 -5.01 -4.03 -10.31
N ALA A 84 -5.31 -5.32 -10.48
CA ALA A 84 -5.58 -5.94 -11.77
C ALA A 84 -6.97 -6.58 -11.79
N ASN A 85 -7.74 -6.31 -12.85
CA ASN A 85 -8.96 -7.03 -13.18
C ASN A 85 -8.92 -7.51 -14.65
N SER A 86 -10.00 -8.12 -15.13
CA SER A 86 -10.07 -8.64 -16.51
C SER A 86 -10.08 -7.55 -17.61
N LYS A 87 -10.07 -6.26 -17.23
CA LYS A 87 -10.05 -5.12 -18.15
C LYS A 87 -8.71 -4.40 -18.16
N GLY A 88 -7.85 -4.64 -17.18
CA GLY A 88 -6.50 -4.12 -17.15
C GLY A 88 -5.97 -3.95 -15.74
N GLU A 89 -4.88 -3.18 -15.64
CA GLU A 89 -4.21 -2.87 -14.38
C GLU A 89 -4.17 -1.36 -14.18
N THR A 90 -4.24 -0.91 -12.94
CA THR A 90 -4.12 0.52 -12.59
C THR A 90 -3.36 0.67 -11.29
N ALA A 91 -2.40 1.58 -11.29
CA ALA A 91 -1.63 1.93 -10.11
C ALA A 91 -2.25 3.15 -9.43
N SER A 92 -2.23 3.14 -8.11
CA SER A 92 -2.53 4.32 -7.30
C SER A 92 -1.48 5.43 -7.51
N LYS A 93 -1.87 6.65 -7.13
CA LYS A 93 -0.88 7.69 -6.84
C LYS A 93 0.01 7.24 -5.67
N ALA A 94 1.24 7.71 -5.71
CA ALA A 94 2.21 7.43 -4.67
C ALA A 94 1.86 8.11 -3.34
N VAL A 95 2.05 7.37 -2.24
CA VAL A 95 2.06 7.91 -0.88
C VAL A 95 3.49 7.82 -0.35
N ASN A 96 4.02 8.92 0.19
CA ASN A 96 5.36 8.94 0.76
C ASN A 96 5.29 8.70 2.27
N LEU A 97 5.97 7.66 2.75
CA LEU A 97 6.20 7.43 4.16
C LEU A 97 7.44 8.19 4.63
N ARG A 98 7.28 8.98 5.69
CA ARG A 98 8.38 9.65 6.37
C ARG A 98 8.48 9.11 7.79
N VAL A 99 9.63 8.54 8.14
CA VAL A 99 9.91 8.02 9.49
C VAL A 99 10.88 8.95 10.19
N GLN A 100 10.52 9.38 11.40
CA GLN A 100 11.29 10.29 12.25
C GLN A 100 12.04 9.56 13.36
N PHE A 101 12.88 10.31 14.07
CA PHE A 101 13.58 9.86 15.27
C PHE A 101 12.68 9.88 16.52
#